data_AF-A0A7Y4SZX9-F1
#
_entry.id   AF-A0A7Y4SZX9-F1
#
_cell.length_a   1.000
_cell.length_b   1.000
_cell.length_c   1.000
_cell.angle_alpha   90.00
_cell.angle_beta   90.00
_cell.angle_gamma   90.00
#
_symmetry.space_group_name_H-M   'P 1'
#
loop_
_entity.id
_entity.type
_entity.pdbx_description
1 polymer ?
#
loop_
_entity_poly.entity_id
_entity_poly.type
_entity_poly.pdbx_seq_one_letter_code
_entity_poly.pdbx_strand_id
1 'polypeptide(L)'
;NNNIIRLKVPDKEIEIFTWQSEKATKDFDYHCLIKNEDGSLLKFTRENRDYSRIRREEFNKDNWYGAVYYHILPQSFGNQNYYILFGFAQNSSEEKFKIIETISFNTNDLKLGLPVFPYVDKDKESTTLNRMLIKYSQGSNCLLRFEEVEKQIIFDHMIYYEDFGSGTMGSYLPDGSYEAFEYKGKTWKYIPKLKVEVQSTPPRERPVLDGNTKDIFGKDNKK
;
A
#
# COMPACT_ATOMS: atom_id res chain seq x y z
N ASN A 1 22.47 -4.12 6.96
CA ASN A 1 22.14 -4.41 5.55
C ASN A 1 21.06 -3.42 5.15
N ASN A 2 21.35 -2.46 4.26
CA ASN A 2 20.49 -1.27 4.05
C ASN A 2 19.14 -1.56 3.34
N ASN A 3 18.92 -2.80 2.89
CA ASN A 3 17.73 -3.19 2.14
C ASN A 3 16.70 -3.99 2.96
N ILE A 4 16.88 -4.12 4.27
CA ILE A 4 15.94 -4.80 5.16
C ILE A 4 15.04 -3.77 5.84
N ILE A 5 13.73 -3.90 5.64
CA ILE A 5 12.73 -3.12 6.34
C ILE A 5 12.30 -3.88 7.59
N ARG A 6 12.32 -3.19 8.73
CA ARG A 6 11.80 -3.66 10.01
C ARG A 6 10.51 -2.92 10.33
N LEU A 7 9.42 -3.65 10.55
CA LEU A 7 8.15 -3.14 11.03
C LEU A 7 7.89 -3.69 12.43
N LYS A 8 7.50 -2.80 13.35
CA LYS A 8 6.99 -3.18 14.67
C LYS A 8 5.49 -3.31 14.57
N VAL A 9 4.94 -4.42 15.08
CA VAL A 9 3.49 -4.61 15.12
C VAL A 9 2.94 -3.75 16.26
N PRO A 10 1.99 -2.84 16.01
CA PRO A 10 1.36 -2.05 17.06
C PRO A 10 0.72 -2.98 18.11
N ASP A 11 0.80 -2.60 19.38
CA ASP A 11 0.18 -3.32 20.51
C ASP A 11 0.67 -4.77 20.73
N LYS A 12 1.76 -5.19 20.07
CA LYS A 12 2.38 -6.51 20.21
C LYS A 12 3.91 -6.43 20.20
N GLU A 13 4.56 -7.33 20.95
CA GLU A 13 6.03 -7.50 20.90
C GLU A 13 6.46 -8.37 19.71
N ILE A 14 5.92 -8.07 18.52
CA ILE A 14 6.19 -8.78 17.26
C ILE A 14 6.88 -7.83 16.28
N GLU A 15 7.86 -8.34 15.55
CA GLU A 15 8.57 -7.59 14.52
C GLU A 15 8.59 -8.34 13.19
N ILE A 16 8.28 -7.64 12.10
CA ILE A 16 8.30 -8.17 10.74
C ILE A 16 9.52 -7.60 10.03
N PHE A 17 10.35 -8.46 9.46
CA PHE A 17 11.51 -8.12 8.66
C PHE A 17 11.27 -8.56 7.23
N THR A 18 11.30 -7.63 6.27
CA THR A 18 11.20 -7.97 4.84
C THR A 18 12.28 -7.31 4.02
N TRP A 19 12.73 -8.01 2.98
CA TRP A 19 13.68 -7.49 2.01
C TRP A 19 13.55 -8.21 0.69
N GLN A 20 14.16 -7.62 -0.34
CA GLN A 20 14.32 -8.24 -1.64
C GLN A 20 15.80 -8.36 -2.01
N SER A 21 16.11 -9.34 -2.85
CA SER A 21 17.43 -9.55 -3.44
C SER A 21 17.29 -9.72 -4.94
N GLU A 22 18.09 -8.99 -5.71
CA GLU A 22 18.10 -9.09 -7.17
C GLU A 22 18.77 -10.40 -7.62
N LYS A 23 18.17 -11.05 -8.61
CA LYS A 23 18.75 -12.18 -9.34
C LYS A 23 19.43 -11.68 -10.62
N ALA A 24 20.26 -12.54 -11.22
CA ALA A 24 20.98 -12.24 -12.47
C ALA A 24 20.08 -11.78 -13.64
N THR A 25 18.78 -12.09 -13.63
CA THR A 25 17.84 -11.83 -14.73
C THR A 25 16.93 -10.60 -14.51
N LYS A 26 17.29 -9.65 -13.64
CA LYS A 26 16.39 -8.56 -13.17
C LYS A 26 15.07 -9.08 -12.54
N ASP A 27 15.07 -10.34 -12.11
CA ASP A 27 14.04 -10.89 -11.24
C ASP A 27 14.43 -10.65 -9.78
N PHE A 28 13.46 -10.69 -8.88
CA PHE A 28 13.66 -10.42 -7.46
C PHE A 28 13.18 -11.58 -6.61
N ASP A 29 14.04 -12.00 -5.69
CA ASP A 29 13.63 -12.81 -4.55
C ASP A 29 13.18 -11.95 -3.39
N TYR A 30 12.20 -12.45 -2.65
CA TYR A 30 11.61 -11.78 -1.50
C TYR A 30 11.75 -12.69 -0.30
N HIS A 31 12.05 -12.09 0.85
CA HIS A 31 12.27 -12.80 2.08
C HIS A 31 11.48 -12.12 3.20
N CYS A 32 10.92 -12.92 4.09
CA CYS A 32 10.22 -12.44 5.28
C CYS A 32 10.62 -13.30 6.49
N LEU A 33 10.92 -12.60 7.59
CA LEU A 33 11.15 -13.17 8.91
C LEU A 33 10.25 -12.44 9.90
N ILE A 34 9.56 -13.16 10.75
CA ILE A 34 8.83 -12.59 11.88
C ILE A 34 9.52 -13.04 13.17
N LYS A 35 9.81 -12.07 14.04
CA LYS A 35 10.22 -12.34 15.42
C LYS A 35 8.98 -12.26 16.31
N ASN A 36 8.65 -13.36 16.97
CA ASN A 36 7.54 -13.44 17.91
C ASN A 36 7.89 -12.84 19.27
N GLU A 37 6.87 -12.70 20.12
CA GLU A 37 6.97 -12.17 21.49
C GLU A 37 7.93 -13.01 22.36
N ASP A 38 7.97 -14.33 22.16
CA ASP A 38 8.88 -15.27 22.84
C ASP A 38 10.31 -15.25 22.27
N GLY A 39 10.58 -14.44 21.25
CA GLY A 39 11.86 -14.33 20.55
C GLY A 39 12.09 -15.38 19.47
N SER A 40 11.17 -16.33 19.27
CA SER A 40 11.26 -17.31 18.18
C SER A 40 11.15 -16.63 16.81
N LEU A 41 11.79 -17.23 15.81
CA LEU A 41 11.81 -16.72 14.44
C LEU A 41 10.95 -17.61 13.53
N LEU A 42 9.97 -16.99 12.88
CA LEU A 42 9.16 -17.59 11.83
C LEU A 42 9.68 -17.13 10.46
N LYS A 43 10.23 -18.06 9.69
CA LYS A 43 10.67 -17.81 8.31
C LYS A 43 9.56 -18.14 7.34
N PHE A 44 9.39 -17.26 6.35
CA PHE A 44 8.43 -17.47 5.27
C PHE A 44 9.09 -18.24 4.12
N THR A 45 8.35 -19.19 3.56
CA THR A 45 8.67 -19.92 2.34
C THR A 45 7.85 -19.33 1.21
N ARG A 46 8.52 -19.07 0.08
CA ARG A 46 7.90 -18.44 -1.09
C ARG A 46 7.36 -19.48 -2.05
N GLU A 47 6.15 -19.26 -2.57
CA GLU A 47 5.65 -19.94 -3.76
C GLU A 47 5.76 -19.08 -5.03
N ASN A 48 5.58 -19.71 -6.19
CA ASN A 48 5.54 -18.99 -7.45
C ASN A 48 4.32 -18.06 -7.50
N ARG A 49 4.57 -16.77 -7.75
CA ARG A 49 3.52 -15.76 -7.71
C ARG A 49 2.64 -15.82 -8.96
N ASP A 50 1.34 -16.06 -8.74
CA ASP A 50 0.30 -15.90 -9.74
C ASP A 50 -0.60 -14.71 -9.37
N TYR A 51 -0.42 -13.57 -10.04
CA TYR A 51 -1.16 -12.34 -9.75
C TYR A 51 -2.68 -12.46 -9.91
N SER A 52 -3.16 -13.41 -10.72
CA SER A 52 -4.60 -13.64 -10.90
C SER A 52 -5.24 -14.32 -9.69
N ARG A 53 -4.47 -15.18 -9.01
CA ARG A 53 -4.87 -15.94 -7.82
C ARG A 53 -4.69 -15.15 -6.55
N ILE A 54 -3.55 -14.46 -6.42
CA ILE A 54 -3.20 -13.81 -5.15
C ILE A 54 -4.20 -12.72 -4.75
N ARG A 55 -5.06 -12.18 -5.61
CA ARG A 55 -6.08 -11.20 -5.15
C ARG A 55 -7.15 -11.81 -4.24
N ARG A 56 -7.37 -13.13 -4.30
CA ARG A 56 -8.55 -13.81 -3.73
C ARG A 56 -8.23 -15.03 -2.87
N GLU A 57 -6.96 -15.21 -2.47
CA GLU A 57 -6.51 -16.37 -1.69
C GLU A 57 -5.94 -15.96 -0.33
N GLU A 58 -6.06 -16.84 0.66
CA GLU A 58 -5.34 -16.69 1.94
C GLU A 58 -3.94 -17.30 1.81
N PHE A 59 -2.97 -16.68 2.48
CA PHE A 59 -1.62 -17.21 2.59
C PHE A 59 -1.22 -17.34 4.05
N ASN A 60 -0.23 -18.20 4.31
CA ASN A 60 0.44 -18.34 5.58
C ASN A 60 1.96 -18.25 5.34
N LYS A 61 2.74 -18.62 6.35
CA LYS A 61 4.21 -18.58 6.25
C LYS A 61 4.77 -19.53 5.19
N ASP A 62 4.10 -20.65 4.87
CA ASP A 62 4.65 -21.72 4.05
C ASP A 62 4.34 -21.58 2.55
N ASN A 63 3.36 -20.76 2.19
CA ASN A 63 2.92 -20.53 0.82
C ASN A 63 2.90 -19.05 0.43
N TRP A 64 3.80 -18.24 0.99
CA TRP A 64 3.79 -16.80 0.78
C TRP A 64 4.18 -16.39 -0.64
N TYR A 65 3.49 -15.41 -1.23
CA TYR A 65 3.76 -14.96 -2.60
C TYR A 65 4.94 -13.98 -2.73
N GLY A 66 5.50 -13.50 -1.61
CA GLY A 66 6.61 -12.54 -1.55
C GLY A 66 6.19 -11.09 -1.67
N ALA A 67 6.70 -10.21 -0.81
CA ALA A 67 6.60 -8.76 -0.90
C ALA A 67 7.57 -8.11 0.09
N VAL A 68 7.93 -6.85 -0.15
CA VAL A 68 8.58 -6.00 0.85
C VAL A 68 7.49 -5.15 1.51
N TYR A 69 7.26 -5.34 2.81
CA TYR A 69 6.30 -4.56 3.58
C TYR A 69 6.99 -3.37 4.23
N TYR A 70 6.44 -2.17 4.03
CA TYR A 70 7.05 -0.91 4.47
C TYR A 70 6.17 -0.05 5.37
N HIS A 71 4.92 -0.45 5.60
CA HIS A 71 4.03 0.20 6.53
C HIS A 71 3.10 -0.83 7.16
N ILE A 72 2.73 -0.60 8.42
CA ILE A 72 1.78 -1.43 9.17
C ILE A 72 0.86 -0.53 9.99
N LEU A 73 -0.43 -0.81 9.99
CA LEU A 73 -1.43 -0.14 10.83
C LEU A 73 -2.42 -1.15 11.43
N PRO A 74 -2.88 -0.93 12.68
CA PRO A 74 -3.80 -1.85 13.34
C PRO A 74 -5.24 -1.60 12.86
N GLN A 75 -6.01 -2.67 12.68
CA GLN A 75 -7.42 -2.59 12.31
C GLN A 75 -8.25 -3.71 12.94
N SER A 76 -9.57 -3.57 12.89
CA SER A 76 -10.50 -4.64 13.27
C SER A 76 -11.58 -4.86 12.21
N PHE A 77 -12.17 -6.05 12.17
CA PHE A 77 -13.33 -6.37 11.34
C PHE A 77 -14.24 -7.26 12.17
N GLY A 78 -15.41 -6.73 12.52
CA GLY A 78 -16.28 -7.34 13.54
C GLY A 78 -15.57 -7.47 14.91
N ASN A 79 -15.23 -8.70 15.28
CA ASN A 79 -14.50 -9.06 16.51
C ASN A 79 -13.06 -9.51 16.27
N GLN A 80 -12.62 -9.60 15.00
CA GLN A 80 -11.28 -10.04 14.66
C GLN A 80 -10.36 -8.82 14.50
N ASN A 81 -9.25 -8.82 15.24
CA ASN A 81 -8.18 -7.84 15.06
C ASN A 81 -7.20 -8.36 14.00
N TYR A 82 -6.74 -7.45 13.15
CA TYR A 82 -5.72 -7.71 12.14
C TYR A 82 -4.93 -6.42 11.90
N TYR A 83 -3.93 -6.49 11.05
CA TYR A 83 -3.13 -5.35 10.65
C TYR A 83 -3.17 -5.23 9.15
N ILE A 84 -3.10 -4.00 8.66
CA ILE A 84 -2.93 -3.75 7.23
C ILE A 84 -1.46 -3.47 6.98
N LEU A 85 -0.92 -4.14 5.96
CA LEU A 85 0.42 -3.95 5.47
C LEU A 85 0.36 -3.23 4.13
N PHE A 86 1.20 -2.21 3.97
CA PHE A 86 1.53 -1.71 2.64
C PHE A 86 2.79 -2.40 2.14
N GLY A 87 2.64 -3.08 1.00
CA GLY A 87 3.67 -3.85 0.36
C GLY A 87 4.11 -3.26 -0.97
N PHE A 88 5.31 -3.65 -1.36
CA PHE A 88 5.88 -3.43 -2.67
C PHE A 88 6.36 -4.77 -3.24
N ALA A 89 6.14 -4.97 -4.53
CA ALA A 89 6.82 -6.00 -5.28
C ALA A 89 6.97 -5.58 -6.74
N GLN A 90 7.83 -6.28 -7.47
CA GLN A 90 8.04 -6.14 -8.90
C GLN A 90 8.30 -7.49 -9.54
N ASN A 91 7.99 -7.61 -10.83
CA ASN A 91 8.30 -8.77 -11.65
C ASN A 91 9.41 -8.46 -12.66
N SER A 92 9.85 -9.48 -13.40
CA SER A 92 10.85 -9.36 -14.46
C SER A 92 10.35 -8.64 -15.72
N SER A 93 9.06 -8.34 -15.82
CA SER A 93 8.41 -7.73 -16.99
C SER A 93 8.31 -6.20 -16.86
N GLU A 94 9.17 -5.58 -16.03
CA GLU A 94 9.17 -4.13 -15.77
C GLU A 94 7.85 -3.61 -15.15
N GLU A 95 7.13 -4.47 -14.42
CA GLU A 95 5.90 -4.12 -13.72
C GLU A 95 6.15 -4.07 -12.22
N LYS A 96 5.66 -3.01 -11.59
CA LYS A 96 5.68 -2.82 -10.15
C LYS A 96 4.28 -2.93 -9.57
N PHE A 97 4.23 -3.26 -8.29
CA PHE A 97 3.00 -3.47 -7.53
C PHE A 97 3.10 -2.73 -6.20
N LYS A 98 2.09 -1.91 -5.91
CA LYS A 98 1.74 -1.56 -4.53
C LYS A 98 0.69 -2.54 -4.06
N ILE A 99 0.82 -2.99 -2.82
CA ILE A 99 0.02 -4.07 -2.26
C ILE A 99 -0.63 -3.56 -0.97
N ILE A 100 -1.95 -3.73 -0.85
CA ILE A 100 -2.67 -3.57 0.41
C ILE A 100 -3.02 -4.99 0.87
N GLU A 101 -2.37 -5.43 1.94
CA GLU A 101 -2.45 -6.78 2.47
C GLU A 101 -2.98 -6.73 3.90
N THR A 102 -3.63 -7.81 4.35
CA THR A 102 -3.95 -7.97 5.77
C THR A 102 -3.09 -9.06 6.38
N ILE A 103 -2.75 -8.91 7.66
CA ILE A 103 -2.05 -9.92 8.45
C ILE A 103 -2.73 -10.06 9.81
N SER A 104 -3.02 -11.29 10.22
CA SER A 104 -3.58 -11.59 11.55
C SER A 104 -2.74 -12.64 12.24
N PHE A 105 -2.50 -12.42 13.54
CA PHE A 105 -1.76 -13.31 14.42
C PHE A 105 -2.78 -14.03 15.32
N ASN A 106 -2.92 -15.34 15.13
CA ASN A 106 -3.66 -16.23 16.01
C ASN A 106 -2.67 -16.97 16.92
N THR A 107 -3.16 -17.58 18.01
CA THR A 107 -2.32 -18.18 19.07
C THR A 107 -1.19 -19.08 18.56
N ASN A 108 -1.41 -19.82 17.47
CA ASN A 108 -0.42 -20.74 16.89
C ASN A 108 -0.21 -20.55 15.38
N ASP A 109 -0.81 -19.52 14.77
CA ASP A 109 -0.80 -19.39 13.32
C ASP A 109 -0.85 -17.93 12.87
N LEU A 110 -0.40 -17.69 11.65
CA LEU A 110 -0.44 -16.39 11.00
C LEU A 110 -1.11 -16.53 9.65
N LYS A 111 -2.09 -15.65 9.42
CA LYS A 111 -2.83 -15.58 8.17
C LYS A 111 -2.63 -14.25 7.49
N LEU A 112 -2.39 -14.31 6.19
CA LEU A 112 -2.37 -13.18 5.27
C LEU A 112 -3.60 -13.24 4.36
N GLY A 113 -4.23 -12.09 4.13
CA GLY A 113 -5.33 -11.96 3.17
C GLY A 113 -6.69 -12.32 3.72
N LEU A 114 -7.10 -11.75 4.85
CA LEU A 114 -8.50 -11.70 5.22
C LEU A 114 -9.33 -11.00 4.12
N PRO A 115 -10.47 -11.57 3.70
CA PRO A 115 -11.33 -10.99 2.67
C PRO A 115 -12.14 -9.82 3.24
N VAL A 116 -11.52 -8.64 3.35
CA VAL A 116 -12.12 -7.46 3.99
C VAL A 116 -12.28 -6.25 3.06
N PHE A 117 -11.78 -6.31 1.82
CA PHE A 117 -11.80 -5.19 0.89
C PHE A 117 -12.90 -5.36 -0.16
N PRO A 118 -14.11 -4.81 0.04
CA PRO A 118 -15.12 -4.83 -1.01
C PRO A 118 -14.62 -3.99 -2.18
N TYR A 119 -14.70 -4.51 -3.39
CA TYR A 119 -14.19 -3.87 -4.59
C TYR A 119 -15.20 -4.09 -5.72
N VAL A 120 -15.37 -3.06 -6.56
CA VAL A 120 -16.23 -3.12 -7.73
C VAL A 120 -15.36 -2.90 -8.94
N ASP A 121 -15.23 -3.92 -9.78
CA ASP A 121 -14.45 -3.82 -11.01
C ASP A 121 -15.23 -3.06 -12.10
N LYS A 122 -14.59 -2.82 -13.25
CA LYS A 122 -15.16 -2.11 -14.40
C LYS A 122 -16.47 -2.72 -14.90
N ASP A 123 -16.63 -4.03 -14.76
CA ASP A 123 -17.83 -4.78 -15.15
C ASP A 123 -18.97 -4.68 -14.13
N LYS A 124 -18.81 -3.86 -13.09
CA LYS A 124 -19.76 -3.62 -11.98
C LYS A 124 -20.08 -4.84 -11.13
N GLU A 125 -19.32 -5.92 -11.25
CA GLU A 125 -19.38 -7.03 -10.31
C GLU A 125 -18.71 -6.62 -9.00
N SER A 126 -19.47 -6.72 -7.90
CA SER A 126 -18.95 -6.51 -6.56
C SER A 126 -18.33 -7.80 -6.06
N THR A 127 -17.06 -7.74 -5.65
CA THR A 127 -16.35 -8.84 -5.01
C THR A 127 -15.68 -8.36 -3.74
N THR A 128 -15.34 -9.26 -2.84
CA THR A 128 -14.53 -8.92 -1.66
C THR A 128 -13.14 -9.52 -1.86
N LEU A 129 -12.14 -8.65 -1.93
CA LEU A 129 -10.75 -9.02 -2.14
C LEU A 129 -10.08 -9.33 -0.79
N ASN A 130 -9.17 -10.30 -0.83
CA ASN A 130 -8.25 -10.62 0.25
C ASN A 130 -7.11 -9.58 0.32
N ARG A 131 -6.74 -9.04 -0.84
CA ARG A 131 -5.72 -8.00 -1.00
C ARG A 131 -5.93 -7.17 -2.26
N MET A 132 -5.56 -5.90 -2.20
CA MET A 132 -5.55 -5.03 -3.37
C MET A 132 -4.14 -5.00 -3.98
N LEU A 133 -4.07 -5.14 -5.30
CA LEU A 133 -2.82 -5.03 -6.07
C LEU A 133 -2.95 -3.90 -7.07
N ILE A 134 -2.16 -2.85 -6.88
CA ILE A 134 -2.13 -1.70 -7.78
C ILE A 134 -0.89 -1.87 -8.66
N LYS A 135 -1.14 -2.25 -9.92
CA LYS A 135 -0.11 -2.50 -10.93
C LYS A 135 0.24 -1.20 -11.64
N TYR A 136 1.54 -0.93 -11.81
CA TYR A 136 2.04 0.26 -12.49
C TYR A 136 3.37 -0.02 -13.21
N SER A 137 3.67 0.78 -14.23
CA SER A 137 4.92 0.69 -15.00
C SER A 137 6.15 0.98 -14.15
N GLN A 138 7.28 0.35 -14.45
CA GLN A 138 8.56 0.66 -13.81
C GLN A 138 8.96 2.14 -13.96
N GLY A 139 8.57 2.80 -15.05
CA GLY A 139 8.84 4.21 -15.31
C GLY A 139 7.90 5.21 -14.62
N SER A 140 6.86 4.73 -13.94
CA SER A 140 5.91 5.58 -13.21
C SER A 140 6.01 5.38 -11.70
N ASN A 141 5.32 6.24 -10.96
CA ASN A 141 5.15 6.13 -9.51
C ASN A 141 3.70 5.81 -9.20
N CYS A 142 3.48 5.23 -8.02
CA CYS A 142 2.15 4.92 -7.49
C CYS A 142 2.08 5.35 -6.03
N LEU A 143 1.14 6.26 -5.73
CA LEU A 143 0.76 6.64 -4.38
C LEU A 143 0.01 5.49 -3.70
N LEU A 144 0.40 5.20 -2.46
CA LEU A 144 -0.37 4.40 -1.51
C LEU A 144 -0.08 4.97 -0.11
N ARG A 145 -1.10 5.48 0.57
CA ARG A 145 -0.96 6.04 1.92
C ARG A 145 -2.21 5.81 2.74
N PHE A 146 -2.08 5.96 4.06
CA PHE A 146 -3.20 6.02 4.98
C PHE A 146 -3.39 7.46 5.45
N GLU A 147 -4.64 7.92 5.48
CA GLU A 147 -5.07 9.20 6.04
C GLU A 147 -5.80 8.93 7.35
N GLU A 148 -5.25 9.42 8.47
CA GLU A 148 -5.69 9.05 9.81
C GLU A 148 -7.03 9.70 10.17
N VAL A 149 -7.26 10.94 9.75
CA VAL A 149 -8.46 11.72 10.11
C VAL A 149 -9.72 11.07 9.54
N GLU A 150 -9.71 10.80 8.23
CA GLU A 150 -10.82 10.19 7.52
C GLU A 150 -10.79 8.65 7.55
N LYS A 151 -9.71 8.06 8.09
CA LYS A 151 -9.45 6.61 8.12
C LYS A 151 -9.52 5.98 6.73
N GLN A 152 -8.79 6.57 5.79
CA GLN A 152 -8.81 6.18 4.39
C GLN A 152 -7.47 5.63 3.93
N ILE A 153 -7.48 4.50 3.23
CA ILE A 153 -6.34 4.06 2.43
C ILE A 153 -6.53 4.65 1.04
N ILE A 154 -5.67 5.60 0.66
CA ILE A 154 -5.75 6.35 -0.58
C ILE A 154 -4.65 5.86 -1.53
N PHE A 155 -5.01 5.65 -2.79
CA PHE A 155 -4.07 5.22 -3.82
C PHE A 155 -4.44 5.78 -5.20
N ASP A 156 -3.45 5.82 -6.09
CA ASP A 156 -3.64 6.31 -7.47
C ASP A 156 -4.59 5.39 -8.25
N HIS A 157 -5.51 6.01 -9.00
CA HIS A 157 -6.30 5.31 -10.02
C HIS A 157 -5.40 5.03 -11.23
N MET A 158 -5.32 3.76 -11.61
CA MET A 158 -4.46 3.30 -12.71
C MET A 158 -5.26 3.10 -14.00
N ILE A 159 -4.82 3.74 -15.07
CA ILE A 159 -5.34 3.51 -16.42
C ILE A 159 -4.35 2.69 -17.23
N TYR A 160 -4.87 1.87 -18.13
CA TYR A 160 -4.06 1.19 -19.12
C TYR A 160 -3.84 2.13 -20.30
N TYR A 161 -2.58 2.42 -20.60
CA TYR A 161 -2.16 3.24 -21.71
C TYR A 161 -1.43 2.37 -22.73
N GLU A 162 -1.90 2.39 -23.97
CA GLU A 162 -1.28 1.70 -25.09
C GLU A 162 -1.11 2.71 -26.22
N ASP A 163 0.12 2.84 -26.71
CA ASP A 163 0.41 3.65 -27.89
C ASP A 163 0.31 2.78 -29.13
N PHE A 164 -0.82 2.90 -29.82
CA PHE A 164 -1.14 2.13 -31.03
C PHE A 164 -0.13 2.35 -32.19
N GLY A 165 0.73 3.38 -32.12
CA GLY A 165 1.71 3.70 -33.17
C GLY A 165 3.12 3.16 -32.95
N SER A 166 3.51 2.81 -31.71
CA SER A 166 4.91 2.49 -31.38
C SER A 166 5.24 0.99 -31.33
N GLY A 167 4.24 0.11 -31.42
CA GLY A 167 4.45 -1.34 -31.29
C GLY A 167 4.88 -1.79 -29.88
N THR A 168 4.79 -0.89 -28.89
CA THR A 168 5.14 -1.16 -27.50
C THR A 168 3.96 -1.80 -26.78
N MET A 169 4.21 -2.80 -25.92
CA MET A 169 3.15 -3.35 -25.05
C MET A 169 2.63 -2.24 -24.13
N GLY A 170 1.30 -2.15 -23.98
CA GLY A 170 0.69 -1.15 -23.11
C GLY A 170 1.08 -1.32 -21.64
N SER A 171 0.93 -0.25 -20.87
CA SER A 171 1.39 -0.13 -19.49
C SER A 171 0.37 0.57 -18.61
N TYR A 172 0.40 0.30 -17.31
CA TYR A 172 -0.46 0.98 -16.35
C TYR A 172 0.20 2.25 -15.81
N LEU A 173 -0.51 3.38 -15.92
CA LEU A 173 -0.05 4.71 -15.50
C LEU A 173 -1.12 5.38 -14.61
N PRO A 174 -0.72 6.19 -13.62
CA PRO A 174 -1.67 6.97 -12.83
C PRO A 174 -2.29 8.08 -13.70
N ASP A 175 -3.61 8.29 -13.58
CA ASP A 175 -4.31 9.36 -14.32
C ASP A 175 -4.42 10.69 -13.55
N GLY A 176 -3.86 10.74 -12.34
CA GLY A 176 -3.91 11.89 -11.44
C GLY A 176 -5.17 11.96 -10.56
N SER A 177 -6.09 11.01 -10.69
CA SER A 177 -7.19 10.82 -9.74
C SER A 177 -6.87 9.73 -8.72
N TYR A 178 -7.63 9.71 -7.62
CA TYR A 178 -7.41 8.79 -6.52
C TYR A 178 -8.63 7.91 -6.27
N GLU A 179 -8.37 6.68 -5.90
CA GLU A 179 -9.29 5.74 -5.29
C GLU A 179 -9.05 5.68 -3.78
N ALA A 180 -10.01 5.16 -3.03
CA ALA A 180 -9.81 4.91 -1.61
C ALA A 180 -10.59 3.70 -1.07
N PHE A 181 -10.07 3.12 0.00
CA PHE A 181 -10.87 2.34 0.94
C PHE A 181 -11.10 3.20 2.19
N GLU A 182 -12.35 3.44 2.55
CA GLU A 182 -12.75 4.15 3.76
C GLU A 182 -13.13 3.15 4.85
N TYR A 183 -12.58 3.29 6.05
CA TYR A 183 -12.92 2.45 7.18
C TYR A 183 -14.01 3.08 8.05
N LYS A 184 -15.21 2.50 8.02
CA LYS A 184 -16.37 3.01 8.76
C LYS A 184 -17.19 1.87 9.33
N GLY A 185 -17.59 1.98 10.61
CA GLY A 185 -18.46 0.97 11.22
C GLY A 185 -17.86 -0.43 11.28
N LYS A 186 -16.53 -0.53 11.42
CA LYS A 186 -15.75 -1.78 11.41
C LYS A 186 -15.67 -2.52 10.07
N THR A 187 -16.06 -1.89 8.98
CA THR A 187 -15.93 -2.45 7.62
C THR A 187 -15.21 -1.47 6.70
N TRP A 188 -14.64 -1.99 5.63
CA TRP A 188 -14.11 -1.16 4.54
C TRP A 188 -15.21 -0.87 3.54
N LYS A 189 -15.15 0.31 2.93
CA LYS A 189 -15.97 0.71 1.80
C LYS A 189 -15.06 1.25 0.70
N TYR A 190 -15.22 0.72 -0.51
CA TYR A 190 -14.49 1.23 -1.66
C TYR A 190 -15.12 2.50 -2.22
N ILE A 191 -14.25 3.47 -2.54
CA ILE A 191 -14.55 4.76 -3.13
C ILE A 191 -13.79 4.80 -4.47
N PRO A 192 -14.47 4.55 -5.59
CA PRO A 192 -13.82 4.50 -6.91
C PRO A 192 -13.23 5.83 -7.38
N LYS A 193 -13.68 6.94 -6.80
CA LYS A 193 -13.18 8.28 -7.10
C LYS A 193 -13.27 9.16 -5.87
N LEU A 194 -12.13 9.40 -5.24
CA LEU A 194 -12.02 10.32 -4.12
C LEU A 194 -12.15 11.75 -4.64
N LYS A 195 -13.10 12.50 -4.07
CA LYS A 195 -13.22 13.94 -4.37
C LYS A 195 -12.08 14.67 -3.67
N VAL A 196 -11.15 15.18 -4.45
CA VAL A 196 -10.13 16.09 -3.94
C VAL A 196 -10.78 17.46 -3.81
N GLU A 197 -10.85 18.00 -2.60
CA GLU A 197 -11.21 19.40 -2.42
C GLU A 197 -10.11 20.26 -3.02
N VAL A 198 -10.37 20.82 -4.20
CA VAL A 198 -9.55 21.88 -4.76
C VAL A 198 -9.77 23.09 -3.86
N GLN A 199 -8.71 23.54 -3.18
CA GLN A 199 -8.76 24.80 -2.47
C GLN A 199 -9.23 25.88 -3.45
N SER A 200 -10.36 26.51 -3.14
CA SER A 200 -10.95 27.56 -3.98
C SER A 200 -10.04 28.77 -4.13
N THR A 201 -9.06 28.90 -3.24
CA THR A 201 -8.03 29.93 -3.28
C THR A 201 -6.68 29.28 -3.58
N PRO A 202 -5.92 29.81 -4.56
CA PRO A 202 -4.53 29.42 -4.72
C PRO A 202 -3.77 29.57 -3.39
N PRO A 203 -2.77 28.72 -3.13
CA PRO A 203 -1.82 28.97 -2.06
C PRO A 203 -1.30 30.40 -2.21
N ARG A 204 -1.57 31.24 -1.21
CA ARG A 204 -1.15 32.64 -1.28
C ARG A 204 0.38 32.64 -1.28
N GLU A 205 0.99 33.25 -2.31
CA GLU A 205 2.45 33.35 -2.42
C GLU A 205 3.08 34.08 -1.22
N ARG A 206 2.28 34.89 -0.50
CA ARG A 206 2.72 35.65 0.65
C ARG A 206 1.83 35.37 1.87
N PRO A 207 2.43 35.25 3.06
CA PRO A 207 1.67 35.11 4.29
C PRO A 207 0.79 36.34 4.54
N VAL A 208 -0.39 36.12 5.12
CA VAL A 208 -1.23 37.22 5.62
C VAL A 208 -0.57 37.74 6.89
N LEU A 209 0.00 38.93 6.79
CA LEU A 209 0.55 39.62 7.96
C LEU A 209 -0.60 40.44 8.56
N ASP A 210 -1.16 39.99 9.69
CA ASP A 210 -2.13 40.74 10.50
C ASP A 210 -1.47 41.95 11.16
N GLY A 211 -1.09 42.95 10.35
CA GLY A 211 -0.39 44.16 10.80
C GLY A 211 1.06 43.94 11.27
N ASN A 212 1.57 42.71 11.24
CA ASN A 212 2.94 42.40 11.64
C ASN A 212 3.91 42.75 10.50
N THR A 213 4.66 43.84 10.63
CA THR A 213 5.64 44.30 9.61
C THR A 213 6.90 43.45 9.53
N LYS A 214 6.97 42.40 10.36
CA LYS A 214 8.16 41.58 10.55
C LYS A 214 8.16 40.37 9.64
N ASP A 215 9.30 40.09 9.03
CA ASP A 215 9.52 38.85 8.29
C ASP A 215 9.59 37.62 9.21
N ILE A 216 9.75 36.43 8.63
CA ILE A 216 9.90 35.16 9.37
C ILE A 216 11.14 35.11 10.28
N PHE A 217 12.03 36.10 10.18
CA PHE A 217 13.22 36.28 11.01
C PHE A 217 13.09 37.47 11.97
N GLY A 218 11.92 38.10 12.08
CA GLY A 218 11.65 39.21 12.99
C GLY A 218 12.16 40.58 12.55
N LYS A 219 12.60 40.74 11.29
CA LYS A 219 13.09 42.02 10.74
C LYS A 219 11.95 42.83 10.13
N ASP A 220 11.95 44.14 10.39
CA ASP A 220 10.99 45.05 9.77
C ASP A 220 11.24 45.16 8.27
N ASN A 221 10.20 44.89 7.47
CA ASN A 221 10.20 45.18 6.03
C ASN A 221 10.03 46.69 5.81
N LYS A 222 11.10 47.47 5.99
CA LYS A 222 11.15 48.85 5.47
C LYS A 222 11.61 48.82 4.02
N LYS A 223 10.80 49.39 3.14
CA LYS A 223 11.17 49.72 1.75
C LYS A 223 12.33 50.71 1.72
#